data_AF-A0A654DDR2-F1
#
_entry.id   AF-A0A654DDR2-F1
#
_cell.length_a   1.000
_cell.length_b   1.000
_cell.length_c   1.000
_cell.angle_alpha   90.00
_cell.angle_beta   90.00
_cell.angle_gamma   90.00
#
_symmetry.space_group_name_H-M   'P 1'
#
loop_
_entity.id
_entity.type
_entity.pdbx_description
1 polymer ?
#
loop_
_entity_poly.entity_id
_entity_poly.type
_entity_poly.pdbx_seq_one_letter_code
_entity_poly.pdbx_strand_id
1 'polypeptide(L)'
;MTDVTHSERNEFGDRLRQAREYVGLSQEEVATALGLPRPSITNIELGARKVEAAELGKLAKLYRRTLEYLLTGVEPAPSGPEQLAFLARAVNGLSANDLEEVARFAEFLKQSVRNRGE
;
A
#
# COMPACT_ATOMS: atom_id res chain seq x y z
N MET A 1 8.06 19.35 25.71
CA MET A 1 8.34 19.14 24.27
C MET A 1 8.64 17.68 23.91
N THR A 2 8.99 16.83 24.89
CA THR A 2 9.22 15.38 24.72
C THR A 2 7.95 14.57 24.48
N ASP A 3 6.80 14.99 25.01
CA ASP A 3 5.52 14.24 24.95
C ASP A 3 4.92 14.13 23.54
N VAL A 4 4.87 15.26 22.80
CA VAL A 4 4.28 15.33 21.46
C VAL A 4 5.01 14.42 20.48
N THR A 5 6.35 14.46 20.47
CA THR A 5 7.18 13.62 19.59
C THR A 5 7.08 12.13 19.89
N HIS A 6 6.66 11.76 21.10
CA HIS A 6 6.44 10.37 21.49
C HIS A 6 5.07 9.90 21.00
N SER A 7 4.04 10.75 21.12
CA SER A 7 2.71 10.50 20.55
C SER A 7 2.76 10.29 19.04
N GLU A 8 3.43 11.18 18.30
CA GLU A 8 3.55 11.09 16.84
C GLU A 8 4.26 9.79 16.38
N ARG A 9 5.29 9.35 17.12
CA ARG A 9 6.00 8.10 16.84
C ARG A 9 5.12 6.88 17.10
N ASN A 10 4.29 6.92 18.14
CA ASN A 10 3.38 5.83 18.48
C ASN A 10 2.27 5.71 17.43
N GLU A 11 1.72 6.83 16.96
CA GLU A 11 0.74 6.85 15.86
C GLU A 11 1.33 6.31 14.55
N PHE A 12 2.56 6.69 14.22
CA PHE A 12 3.27 6.17 13.07
C PHE A 12 3.52 4.66 13.18
N GLY A 13 4.03 4.20 14.32
CA GLY A 13 4.23 2.77 14.60
C GLY A 13 2.93 1.96 14.50
N ASP A 14 1.85 2.50 15.07
CA ASP A 14 0.53 1.86 15.00
C ASP A 14 0.00 1.76 13.57
N ARG A 15 0.24 2.78 12.74
CA ARG A 15 -0.12 2.74 11.32
C ARG A 15 0.63 1.67 10.55
N LEU A 16 1.92 1.47 10.84
CA LEU A 16 2.71 0.39 10.25
C LEU A 16 2.18 -0.99 10.67
N ARG A 17 1.79 -1.13 11.94
CA ARG A 17 1.15 -2.35 12.47
C ARG A 17 -0.16 -2.65 11.76
N GLN A 18 -1.04 -1.67 11.63
CA GLN A 18 -2.32 -1.82 10.94
C GLN A 18 -2.13 -2.19 9.46
N ALA A 19 -1.18 -1.55 8.77
CA ALA A 19 -0.86 -1.87 7.38
C ALA A 19 -0.33 -3.30 7.22
N ARG A 20 0.51 -3.77 8.15
CA ARG A 20 1.00 -5.15 8.19
C ARG A 20 -0.13 -6.15 8.37
N GLU A 21 -0.99 -5.91 9.36
CA GLU A 21 -2.12 -6.78 9.69
C GLU A 21 -3.13 -6.85 8.55
N TYR A 22 -3.37 -5.72 7.87
CA TYR A 22 -4.26 -5.65 6.70
C TYR A 22 -3.83 -6.59 5.56
N VAL A 23 -2.52 -6.74 5.34
CA VAL A 23 -1.99 -7.66 4.32
C VAL A 23 -1.73 -9.08 4.87
N GLY A 24 -2.11 -9.35 6.12
CA GLY A 24 -2.04 -10.68 6.73
C GLY A 24 -0.64 -11.15 7.09
N LEU A 25 0.34 -10.25 7.22
CA LEU A 25 1.72 -10.62 7.53
C LEU A 25 1.98 -10.64 9.04
N SER A 26 2.78 -11.61 9.48
CA SER A 26 3.37 -11.66 10.81
C SER A 26 4.58 -10.72 10.93
N GLN A 27 4.95 -10.35 12.16
CA GLN A 27 6.16 -9.56 12.40
C GLN A 27 7.44 -10.30 11.96
N GLU A 28 7.46 -11.64 12.02
CA GLU A 28 8.61 -12.47 11.60
C GLU A 28 8.82 -12.40 10.08
N GLU A 29 7.73 -12.46 9.30
CA GLU A 29 7.81 -12.35 7.83
C GLU A 29 8.32 -10.98 7.39
N VAL A 30 7.88 -9.91 8.04
CA VAL A 30 8.38 -8.55 7.77
C VAL A 30 9.84 -8.42 8.16
N ALA A 31 10.22 -8.96 9.33
CA ALA A 31 11.60 -8.96 9.80
C ALA A 31 12.53 -9.65 8.80
N THR A 32 12.13 -10.83 8.32
CA THR A 32 12.83 -11.60 7.29
C THR A 32 12.98 -10.80 6.00
N ALA A 33 11.89 -10.17 5.52
CA ALA A 33 11.91 -9.36 4.29
C ALA A 33 12.82 -8.12 4.39
N LEU A 34 12.96 -7.55 5.59
CA LEU A 34 13.82 -6.40 5.84
C LEU A 34 15.26 -6.78 6.19
N GLY A 35 15.54 -8.05 6.51
CA GLY A 35 16.83 -8.48 7.04
C GLY A 35 17.10 -7.96 8.45
N LEU A 36 16.04 -7.82 9.26
CA LEU A 36 16.09 -7.29 10.64
C LEU A 36 15.72 -8.39 11.64
N PRO A 37 16.18 -8.29 12.91
CA PRO A 37 15.64 -9.11 13.99
C PRO A 37 14.15 -8.78 14.23
N ARG A 38 13.31 -9.80 14.46
CA ARG A 38 11.88 -9.62 14.79
C ARG A 38 11.59 -8.56 15.87
N PRO A 39 12.34 -8.48 16.99
CA PRO A 39 12.12 -7.43 17.98
C PRO A 39 12.23 -6.00 17.42
N SER A 40 12.97 -5.80 16.33
CA SER A 40 13.05 -4.51 15.65
C SER A 40 11.69 -4.09 15.09
N ILE A 41 10.92 -5.03 14.53
CA ILE A 41 9.57 -4.77 14.01
C ILE A 41 8.63 -4.44 15.17
N THR A 42 8.69 -5.21 16.26
CA THR A 42 7.91 -4.91 17.47
C THR A 42 8.22 -3.51 18.01
N ASN A 43 9.50 -3.14 18.12
CA ASN A 43 9.91 -1.82 18.63
C ASN A 43 9.54 -0.67 17.69
N ILE A 44 9.54 -0.90 16.36
CA ILE A 44 9.04 0.05 15.38
C ILE A 44 7.54 0.29 15.58
N GLU A 45 6.76 -0.79 15.68
CA GLU A 45 5.30 -0.71 15.84
C GLU A 45 4.88 -0.06 17.17
N LEU A 46 5.72 -0.18 18.20
CA LEU A 46 5.54 0.49 19.49
C LEU A 46 6.09 1.93 19.53
N GLY A 47 6.63 2.46 18.43
CA GLY A 47 7.25 3.80 18.38
C GLY A 47 8.58 3.94 19.15
N ALA A 48 9.10 2.84 19.69
CA ALA A 48 10.34 2.79 20.47
C ALA A 48 11.60 2.85 19.59
N ARG A 49 11.51 2.40 18.33
CA ARG A 49 12.59 2.44 17.34
C ARG A 49 12.16 3.27 16.12
N LYS A 50 13.07 4.14 15.65
CA LYS A 50 12.88 4.88 14.39
C LYS A 50 12.97 3.93 13.18
N VAL A 51 12.27 4.29 12.11
CA VAL A 51 12.32 3.57 10.83
C VAL A 51 13.22 4.35 9.88
N GLU A 52 14.21 3.67 9.32
CA GLU A 52 15.10 4.28 8.33
C GLU A 52 14.39 4.42 6.98
N ALA A 53 14.75 5.43 6.17
CA ALA A 53 14.07 5.70 4.89
C ALA A 53 14.09 4.48 3.94
N ALA A 54 15.18 3.72 3.93
CA ALA A 54 15.30 2.51 3.13
C ALA A 54 14.38 1.37 3.62
N GLU A 55 14.17 1.26 4.94
CA GLU A 55 13.21 0.31 5.53
C GLU A 55 11.79 0.72 5.15
N LEU A 56 11.48 2.01 5.27
CA LEU A 56 10.15 2.54 4.98
C LEU A 56 9.74 2.33 3.51
N GLY A 57 10.66 2.52 2.56
CA GLY A 57 10.42 2.22 1.15
C GLY A 57 10.15 0.74 0.86
N LYS A 58 10.78 -0.17 1.60
CA LYS A 58 10.49 -1.61 1.51
C LYS A 58 9.15 -1.96 2.14
N LEU A 59 8.84 -1.38 3.30
CA LEU A 59 7.56 -1.56 3.99
C LEU A 59 6.38 -1.10 3.12
N ALA A 60 6.50 0.05 2.43
CA ALA A 60 5.47 0.52 1.50
C ALA A 60 5.13 -0.51 0.42
N LYS A 61 6.15 -1.12 -0.19
CA LYS A 61 5.97 -2.19 -1.19
C LYS A 61 5.35 -3.45 -0.58
N LEU A 62 5.88 -3.89 0.57
CA LEU A 62 5.44 -5.11 1.25
C LEU A 62 3.97 -5.01 1.71
N TYR A 63 3.58 -3.85 2.23
CA TYR A 63 2.23 -3.58 2.73
C TYR A 63 1.25 -3.11 1.66
N ARG A 64 1.70 -2.95 0.40
CA ARG A 64 0.89 -2.45 -0.71
C ARG A 64 0.20 -1.13 -0.35
N ARG A 65 0.98 -0.22 0.23
CA ARG A 65 0.56 1.13 0.61
C ARG A 65 1.53 2.16 0.08
N THR A 66 1.06 3.37 -0.09
CA THR A 66 1.91 4.50 -0.48
C THR A 66 2.76 4.97 0.69
N LEU A 67 3.90 5.60 0.37
CA LEU A 67 4.76 6.21 1.40
C LEU A 67 4.01 7.31 2.17
N GLU A 68 3.20 8.09 1.45
CA GLU A 68 2.35 9.14 2.02
C GLU A 68 1.35 8.58 3.02
N TYR A 69 0.66 7.48 2.67
CA TYR A 69 -0.23 6.79 3.61
C TYR A 69 0.51 6.35 4.86
N LEU A 70 1.68 5.71 4.74
CA LEU A 70 2.42 5.24 5.91
C LEU A 70 2.88 6.40 6.82
N LEU A 71 3.24 7.56 6.25
CA LEU A 71 3.69 8.72 7.01
C LEU A 71 2.54 9.51 7.65
N THR A 72 1.42 9.67 6.93
CA THR A 72 0.39 10.66 7.28
C THR A 72 -0.96 10.04 7.63
N GLY A 73 -1.22 8.79 7.20
CA GLY A 73 -2.54 8.17 7.29
C GLY A 73 -3.51 8.54 6.18
N VAL A 74 -3.11 9.46 5.32
CA VAL A 74 -3.92 9.89 4.19
C VAL A 74 -3.54 9.01 3.01
N GLU A 75 -4.50 8.23 2.50
CA GLU A 75 -4.30 7.60 1.21
C GLU A 75 -4.30 8.73 0.16
N PRO A 76 -3.29 8.80 -0.73
CA PRO A 76 -3.33 9.77 -1.81
C PRO A 76 -4.64 9.60 -2.56
N ALA A 77 -5.24 10.72 -2.95
CA ALA A 77 -6.39 10.70 -3.85
C ALA A 77 -6.03 9.77 -5.02
N PRO A 78 -6.90 8.81 -5.36
CA PRO A 78 -6.58 7.83 -6.40
C PRO A 78 -6.08 8.58 -7.62
N SER A 79 -4.81 8.37 -7.96
CA SER A 79 -4.15 8.98 -9.12
C SER A 79 -4.57 8.23 -10.39
N GLY A 80 -5.87 7.96 -10.50
CA GLY A 80 -6.54 7.48 -11.68
C GLY A 80 -7.52 8.54 -12.13
N PRO A 81 -7.93 8.51 -13.40
CA PRO A 81 -9.05 9.33 -13.83
C PRO A 81 -10.26 9.05 -12.92
N GLU A 82 -11.10 10.04 -12.66
CA GLU A 82 -12.36 9.90 -11.90
C GLU A 82 -13.19 8.69 -12.39
N GLN A 83 -13.05 8.36 -13.68
CA GLN A 83 -13.63 7.20 -14.33
C GLN A 83 -13.21 5.85 -13.73
N LEU A 84 -12.06 5.73 -13.05
CA LEU A 84 -11.62 4.47 -12.43
C LEU A 84 -12.55 4.05 -11.28
N ALA A 85 -13.00 5.01 -10.47
CA ALA A 85 -13.96 4.74 -9.40
C ALA A 85 -15.36 4.39 -9.95
N PHE A 86 -15.71 4.92 -11.12
CA PHE A 86 -16.93 4.52 -11.84
C PHE A 86 -16.79 3.10 -12.41
N LEU A 87 -15.68 2.79 -13.08
CA LEU A 87 -15.40 1.46 -13.62
C LEU A 87 -15.41 0.39 -12.53
N ALA A 88 -14.76 0.64 -11.39
CA ALA A 88 -14.76 -0.29 -10.26
C ALA A 88 -16.17 -0.60 -9.73
N ARG A 89 -17.08 0.38 -9.78
CA ARG A 89 -18.51 0.18 -9.44
C ARG A 89 -19.26 -0.56 -10.54
N ALA A 90 -19.02 -0.21 -11.81
CA ALA A 90 -19.70 -0.80 -12.96
C ALA A 90 -19.38 -2.28 -13.17
N VAL A 91 -18.17 -2.73 -12.80
CA VAL A 91 -17.77 -4.14 -12.92
C VAL A 91 -18.17 -4.99 -11.70
N ASN A 92 -18.66 -4.37 -10.64
CA ASN A 92 -19.13 -5.09 -9.45
C ASN A 92 -20.43 -5.85 -9.80
N GLY A 93 -20.47 -7.15 -9.54
CA GLY A 93 -21.62 -8.01 -9.85
C GLY A 93 -21.58 -8.66 -11.24
N LEU A 94 -20.56 -8.38 -12.04
CA LEU A 94 -20.32 -9.11 -13.29
C LEU A 94 -19.89 -10.56 -13.02
N SER A 95 -20.22 -11.46 -13.94
CA SER A 95 -19.74 -12.83 -13.90
C SER A 95 -18.23 -12.89 -14.20
N ALA A 96 -17.60 -14.01 -13.86
CA ALA A 96 -16.18 -14.21 -14.20
C ALA A 96 -15.92 -14.10 -15.71
N ASN A 97 -16.84 -14.60 -16.53
CA ASN A 97 -16.74 -14.53 -17.99
C ASN A 97 -16.86 -13.08 -18.48
N ASP A 98 -17.80 -12.30 -17.92
CA ASP A 98 -17.98 -10.89 -18.30
C ASP A 98 -16.79 -10.02 -17.89
N LEU A 99 -16.21 -10.31 -16.71
CA LEU A 99 -14.98 -9.66 -16.26
C LEU A 99 -13.79 -9.96 -17.19
N GLU A 100 -13.73 -11.19 -17.72
CA GLU A 100 -12.70 -11.56 -18.70
C GLU A 100 -12.85 -10.77 -20.01
N GLU A 101 -14.08 -10.57 -20.49
CA GLU A 101 -14.32 -9.73 -21.68
C GLU A 101 -13.94 -8.26 -21.44
N VAL A 102 -14.26 -7.71 -20.27
CA VAL A 102 -13.82 -6.35 -19.89
C VAL A 102 -12.29 -6.25 -19.90
N ALA A 103 -11.59 -7.26 -19.39
CA ALA A 103 -10.13 -7.30 -19.41
C ALA A 103 -9.56 -7.38 -20.84
N ARG A 104 -10.14 -8.23 -21.71
CA ARG A 104 -9.74 -8.32 -23.12
C ARG A 104 -9.93 -7.01 -23.85
N PHE A 105 -11.04 -6.30 -23.59
CA PHE A 105 -11.30 -5.01 -24.20
C PHE A 105 -10.31 -3.93 -23.74
N ALA A 106 -9.94 -3.93 -22.45
CA ALA A 106 -8.90 -3.03 -21.93
C ALA A 106 -7.55 -3.26 -22.61
N GLU A 107 -7.15 -4.52 -22.83
CA GLU A 107 -5.93 -4.87 -23.56
C GLU A 107 -6.00 -4.47 -25.04
N PHE A 108 -7.17 -4.63 -25.69
CA PHE A 108 -7.39 -4.13 -27.04
C PHE A 108 -7.19 -2.61 -27.13
N LEU A 109 -7.79 -1.83 -26.22
CA LEU A 109 -7.64 -0.37 -26.20
C LEU A 109 -6.16 0.02 -26.07
N LYS A 110 -5.41 -0.63 -25.18
CA LYS A 110 -3.98 -0.39 -24.97
C LYS A 110 -3.14 -0.62 -26.24
N GLN A 111 -3.46 -1.66 -27.01
CA GLN A 111 -2.80 -1.93 -28.29
C GLN A 111 -3.22 -0.91 -29.37
N SER A 112 -4.49 -0.52 -29.40
CA SER A 112 -5.02 0.45 -30.37
C SER A 112 -4.50 1.87 -30.19
N VAL A 113 -4.12 2.25 -28.95
CA VAL A 113 -3.49 3.53 -28.64
C VAL A 113 -2.03 3.52 -29.09
N ARG A 114 -1.33 2.39 -28.92
CA ARG A 114 0.06 2.22 -29.37
C ARG A 114 0.20 2.32 -30.89
N ASN A 115 -0.77 1.79 -31.64
CA ASN A 115 -0.79 1.84 -33.11
C ASN A 115 -1.21 3.21 -33.68
N ARG A 116 -1.69 4.16 -32.87
CA ARG A 116 -2.01 5.54 -33.30
C ARG A 116 -0.84 6.51 -33.14
N GLY A 117 0.25 6.07 -32.51
CA GLY A 117 1.43 6.89 -32.21
C GLY A 117 2.64 6.64 -33.13
N GLU A 118 2.47 5.87 -34.21
CA GLU A 118 3.43 5.69 -35.32
C GLU A 118 2.95 6.47 -36.55
#